data_AF-A0A8E0KIP1-F1
#
_entry.id   AF-A0A8E0KIP1-F1
#
_cell.length_a   1.000
_cell.length_b   1.000
_cell.length_c   1.000
_cell.angle_alpha   90.00
_cell.angle_beta   90.00
_cell.angle_gamma   90.00
#
_symmetry.space_group_name_H-M   'P 1'
#
loop_
_entity.id
_entity.type
_entity.pdbx_description
1 polymer ?
#
loop_
_entity_poly.entity_id
_entity_poly.type
_entity_poly.pdbx_seq_one_letter_code
_entity_poly.pdbx_strand_id
1 'polypeptide(L)'
;MGWLNIDKPMTIMGDAGFDRRDWDRSPSATIQAPDGLPCMTVAQGVRVEVRDIVFESRNAGEAACVVGYGAQMIFDRTGFRHGGDEPAIYADGGTLDIRNSVIEAHTIAPAIVADGAGVTVYEVDITHAQAGMELIPGPGQTAQLTRVSMKGTEAPNNFGPRSIGLMIRSGRDYGRVIVEGSRICGYVEGVAIEGASVEVRDSRICRADKGVVLYNGELVLADSRVRADTLGVAAASGRAVITDNVFVGVRQLVFAEDRASVEENGNRVWSRHDICRPQFQPRYRDRYAFAPARGQSWQCQYDPYPRDWWAQDDGWYGDPYQDYAYGLDGWDRYNQGYGWYDQNGRYIDDSRYLGDARWNRGGRRGIW
;
A
#
# COMPACT_ATOMS: atom_id res chain seq x y z
N MET A 1 -23.19 17.29 -28.80
CA MET A 1 -23.33 16.97 -27.35
C MET A 1 -22.26 17.76 -26.63
N GLY A 2 -22.59 18.39 -25.50
CA GLY A 2 -21.66 19.24 -24.74
C GLY A 2 -21.21 18.54 -23.46
N TRP A 3 -20.10 19.01 -22.89
CA TRP A 3 -19.68 18.65 -21.53
C TRP A 3 -20.32 19.60 -20.51
N LEU A 4 -20.30 19.23 -19.25
CA LEU A 4 -20.81 20.07 -18.17
C LEU A 4 -19.79 21.14 -17.81
N ASN A 5 -20.11 22.42 -18.02
CA ASN A 5 -19.27 23.53 -17.60
C ASN A 5 -19.91 24.27 -16.42
N ILE A 6 -19.24 24.28 -15.27
CA ILE A 6 -19.74 24.85 -14.02
C ILE A 6 -19.01 26.15 -13.72
N ASP A 7 -19.67 27.27 -14.01
CA ASP A 7 -19.15 28.63 -13.80
C ASP A 7 -19.73 29.33 -12.55
N LYS A 8 -20.69 28.69 -11.88
CA LYS A 8 -21.35 29.19 -10.66
C LYS A 8 -21.52 28.08 -9.64
N PRO A 9 -21.55 28.42 -8.33
CA PRO A 9 -21.73 27.43 -7.30
C PRO A 9 -23.05 26.67 -7.44
N MET A 10 -23.00 25.34 -7.36
CA MET A 10 -24.21 24.52 -7.43
C MET A 10 -24.02 23.12 -6.84
N THR A 11 -25.16 22.44 -6.65
CA THR A 11 -25.23 21.03 -6.27
C THR A 11 -25.91 20.25 -7.38
N ILE A 12 -25.32 19.12 -7.75
CA ILE A 12 -25.86 18.18 -8.74
C ILE A 12 -26.12 16.87 -8.00
N MET A 13 -27.34 16.36 -8.11
CA MET A 13 -27.75 15.14 -7.41
C MET A 13 -28.50 14.21 -8.34
N GLY A 14 -28.17 12.92 -8.28
CA GLY A 14 -28.92 11.86 -8.95
C GLY A 14 -30.04 11.30 -8.07
N ASP A 15 -31.22 11.07 -8.65
CA ASP A 15 -32.40 10.62 -7.89
C ASP A 15 -32.34 9.14 -7.47
N ALA A 16 -31.54 8.31 -8.16
CA ALA A 16 -31.52 6.85 -7.99
C ALA A 16 -30.66 6.37 -6.80
N GLY A 17 -29.89 7.26 -6.16
CA GLY A 17 -28.88 6.89 -5.18
C GLY A 17 -27.66 6.19 -5.82
N PHE A 18 -26.60 6.05 -5.04
CA PHE A 18 -25.40 5.30 -5.42
C PHE A 18 -24.96 4.36 -4.30
N ASP A 19 -24.78 3.08 -4.65
CA ASP A 19 -24.17 2.06 -3.80
C ASP A 19 -22.97 1.45 -4.52
N ARG A 20 -21.80 1.52 -3.88
CA ARG A 20 -20.54 0.96 -4.39
C ARG A 20 -20.64 -0.53 -4.66
N ARG A 21 -21.48 -1.26 -3.93
CA ARG A 21 -21.68 -2.71 -4.08
C ARG A 21 -22.40 -3.08 -5.36
N ASP A 22 -23.14 -2.13 -5.92
CA ASP A 22 -23.86 -2.28 -7.17
C ASP A 22 -23.08 -1.68 -8.35
N TRP A 23 -21.77 -1.42 -8.21
CA TRP A 23 -20.94 -0.82 -9.25
C TRP A 23 -21.05 -1.53 -10.62
N ASP A 24 -21.15 -2.86 -10.59
CA ASP A 24 -21.27 -3.69 -11.80
C ASP A 24 -22.73 -3.83 -12.30
N ARG A 25 -23.69 -3.28 -11.57
CA ARG A 25 -25.14 -3.39 -11.80
C ARG A 25 -25.74 -2.00 -12.01
N SER A 26 -25.52 -1.38 -13.17
CA SER A 26 -26.09 -0.06 -13.51
C SER A 26 -27.61 -0.02 -13.28
N PRO A 27 -28.13 0.90 -12.44
CA PRO A 27 -28.56 2.20 -12.99
C PRO A 27 -28.50 3.35 -11.95
N SER A 28 -27.34 3.95 -11.73
CA SER A 28 -27.28 5.32 -11.15
C SER A 28 -27.43 6.35 -12.27
N ALA A 29 -27.79 7.59 -11.93
CA ALA A 29 -27.87 8.66 -12.90
C ALA A 29 -26.46 8.94 -13.51
N THR A 30 -26.33 8.81 -14.83
CA THR A 30 -25.05 8.88 -15.52
C THR A 30 -24.91 10.17 -16.34
N ILE A 31 -23.79 10.88 -16.15
CA ILE A 31 -23.31 11.95 -17.02
C ILE A 31 -22.28 11.36 -17.97
N GLN A 32 -22.68 11.17 -19.22
CA GLN A 32 -21.82 10.65 -20.28
C GLN A 32 -21.10 11.81 -20.98
N ALA A 33 -19.76 11.79 -20.99
CA ALA A 33 -18.96 12.70 -21.79
C ALA A 33 -18.96 12.30 -23.27
N PRO A 34 -18.91 13.26 -24.21
CA PRO A 34 -18.52 12.97 -25.59
C PRO A 34 -17.06 12.50 -25.66
N ASP A 35 -16.73 11.72 -26.69
CA ASP A 35 -15.36 11.29 -26.96
C ASP A 35 -14.41 12.50 -27.07
N GLY A 36 -13.22 12.39 -26.48
CA GLY A 36 -12.19 13.44 -26.50
C GLY A 36 -12.48 14.66 -25.63
N LEU A 37 -13.54 14.65 -24.82
CA LEU A 37 -13.95 15.81 -24.00
C LEU A 37 -14.10 15.43 -22.52
N PRO A 38 -13.96 16.41 -21.60
CA PRO A 38 -14.22 16.18 -20.20
C PRO A 38 -15.70 15.87 -19.95
N CYS A 39 -15.98 15.19 -18.84
CA CYS A 39 -17.32 15.06 -18.27
C CYS A 39 -17.77 16.39 -17.66
N MET A 40 -16.89 17.00 -16.86
CA MET A 40 -17.17 18.24 -16.13
C MET A 40 -15.93 19.13 -16.00
N THR A 41 -16.11 20.43 -16.24
CA THR A 41 -15.12 21.46 -15.91
C THR A 41 -15.68 22.41 -14.87
N VAL A 42 -14.87 22.81 -13.90
CA VAL A 42 -15.26 23.72 -12.82
C VAL A 42 -14.36 24.94 -12.81
N ALA A 43 -14.97 26.12 -12.90
CA ALA A 43 -14.23 27.38 -12.95
C ALA A 43 -13.57 27.74 -11.60
N GLN A 44 -12.58 28.64 -11.67
CA GLN A 44 -11.84 29.09 -10.50
C GLN A 44 -12.72 29.74 -9.44
N GLY A 45 -12.49 29.37 -8.18
CA GLY A 45 -13.25 29.86 -7.03
C GLY A 45 -14.68 29.33 -6.94
N VAL A 46 -15.10 28.48 -7.87
CA VAL A 46 -16.44 27.90 -7.88
C VAL A 46 -16.49 26.64 -7.02
N ARG A 47 -17.56 26.52 -6.24
CA ARG A 47 -17.86 25.34 -5.45
C ARG A 47 -18.91 24.48 -6.12
N VAL A 48 -18.59 23.23 -6.39
CA VAL A 48 -19.55 22.23 -6.88
C VAL A 48 -19.62 21.06 -5.91
N GLU A 49 -20.84 20.62 -5.64
CA GLU A 49 -21.11 19.39 -4.90
C GLU A 49 -21.87 18.44 -5.81
N VAL A 50 -21.35 17.23 -5.99
CA VAL A 50 -21.96 16.20 -6.84
C VAL A 50 -22.22 14.95 -6.02
N ARG A 51 -23.45 14.44 -6.10
CA ARG A 51 -23.91 13.31 -5.30
C ARG A 51 -24.71 12.32 -6.09
N ASP A 52 -24.49 11.03 -5.84
CA ASP A 52 -25.31 9.96 -6.40
C ASP A 52 -25.33 9.95 -7.94
N ILE A 53 -24.19 10.34 -8.54
CA ILE A 53 -23.98 10.46 -9.99
C ILE A 53 -22.80 9.60 -10.42
N VAL A 54 -22.92 8.98 -11.60
CA VAL A 54 -21.81 8.34 -12.31
C VAL A 54 -21.36 9.24 -13.45
N PHE A 55 -20.07 9.55 -13.49
CA PHE A 55 -19.43 10.15 -14.65
C PHE A 55 -18.85 9.04 -15.54
N GLU A 56 -19.11 9.12 -16.84
CA GLU A 56 -18.64 8.12 -17.79
C GLU A 56 -18.00 8.78 -19.01
N SER A 57 -16.71 8.54 -19.19
CA SER A 57 -15.92 8.95 -20.35
C SER A 57 -15.00 7.81 -20.76
N ARG A 58 -15.47 6.92 -21.64
CA ARG A 58 -14.72 5.71 -22.02
C ARG A 58 -13.64 5.95 -23.08
N ASN A 59 -13.77 7.03 -23.85
CA ASN A 59 -12.85 7.40 -24.92
C ASN A 59 -12.45 8.88 -24.76
N ALA A 60 -11.92 9.23 -23.60
CA ALA A 60 -11.56 10.61 -23.26
C ALA A 60 -10.38 11.15 -24.07
N GLY A 61 -9.58 10.28 -24.71
CA GLY A 61 -8.34 10.68 -25.38
C GLY A 61 -7.42 11.37 -24.38
N GLU A 62 -6.96 12.58 -24.72
CA GLU A 62 -6.11 13.43 -23.87
C GLU A 62 -6.90 14.30 -22.88
N ALA A 63 -8.19 14.03 -22.64
CA ALA A 63 -8.98 14.79 -21.67
C ALA A 63 -9.12 14.04 -20.35
N ALA A 64 -9.00 14.76 -19.24
CA ALA A 64 -9.47 14.26 -17.94
C ALA A 64 -11.00 14.31 -17.87
N CYS A 65 -11.64 13.38 -17.16
CA CYS A 65 -13.11 13.38 -17.03
C CYS A 65 -13.60 14.55 -16.17
N VAL A 66 -12.96 14.85 -15.04
CA VAL A 66 -13.25 16.04 -14.23
C VAL A 66 -12.02 16.92 -14.13
N VAL A 67 -12.22 18.22 -14.38
CA VAL A 67 -11.16 19.22 -14.30
C VAL A 67 -11.61 20.39 -13.43
N GLY A 68 -10.80 20.74 -12.44
CA GLY A 68 -10.99 21.95 -11.62
C GLY A 68 -9.69 22.73 -11.44
N TYR A 69 -9.72 24.02 -11.73
CA TYR A 69 -8.60 24.94 -11.51
C TYR A 69 -8.97 25.92 -10.40
N GLY A 70 -8.40 25.77 -9.20
CA GLY A 70 -8.70 26.58 -8.03
C GLY A 70 -10.15 26.45 -7.57
N ALA A 71 -10.79 25.33 -7.88
CA ALA A 71 -12.19 25.05 -7.57
C ALA A 71 -12.35 24.30 -6.24
N GLN A 72 -13.56 24.32 -5.68
CA GLN A 72 -13.93 23.47 -4.56
C GLN A 72 -14.85 22.35 -5.06
N MET A 73 -14.31 21.15 -5.23
CA MET A 73 -15.05 20.02 -5.77
C MET A 73 -15.32 18.99 -4.68
N ILE A 74 -16.60 18.67 -4.48
CA ILE A 74 -17.04 17.67 -3.51
C ILE A 74 -17.82 16.58 -4.23
N PHE A 75 -17.41 15.35 -4.02
CA PHE A 75 -17.99 14.16 -4.59
C PHE A 75 -18.38 13.22 -3.45
N ASP A 76 -19.68 12.96 -3.27
CA ASP A 76 -20.16 12.01 -2.26
C ASP A 76 -21.05 10.96 -2.93
N ARG A 77 -20.67 9.68 -2.78
CA ARG A 77 -21.36 8.57 -3.44
C ARG A 77 -21.40 8.76 -4.95
N THR A 78 -20.24 8.89 -5.57
CA THR A 78 -20.11 9.06 -7.01
C THR A 78 -19.33 7.93 -7.64
N GLY A 79 -19.57 7.70 -8.92
CA GLY A 79 -18.83 6.76 -9.74
C GLY A 79 -18.08 7.46 -10.86
N PHE A 80 -16.90 6.95 -11.23
CA PHE A 80 -16.16 7.41 -12.40
C PHE A 80 -15.76 6.20 -13.24
N ARG A 81 -16.23 6.15 -14.49
CA ARG A 81 -15.76 5.22 -15.52
C ARG A 81 -15.00 6.01 -16.56
N HIS A 82 -13.67 5.98 -16.45
CA HIS A 82 -12.77 6.77 -17.26
C HIS A 82 -11.87 5.87 -18.10
N GLY A 83 -11.70 6.19 -19.37
CA GLY A 83 -10.76 5.57 -20.29
C GLY A 83 -10.12 6.63 -21.16
N GLY A 84 -8.80 6.79 -21.09
CA GLY A 84 -8.05 7.84 -21.77
C GLY A 84 -6.61 7.92 -21.29
N ASP A 85 -5.87 8.90 -21.79
CA ASP A 85 -4.44 9.08 -21.49
C ASP A 85 -4.20 10.00 -20.28
N GLU A 86 -5.22 10.75 -19.86
CA GLU A 86 -5.21 11.67 -18.71
C GLU A 86 -5.95 11.09 -17.49
N PRO A 87 -5.87 11.74 -16.30
CA PRO A 87 -6.55 11.32 -15.08
C PRO A 87 -8.08 11.31 -15.18
N ALA A 88 -8.75 10.51 -14.35
CA ALA A 88 -10.20 10.64 -14.19
C ALA A 88 -10.57 11.97 -13.52
N ILE A 89 -9.77 12.41 -12.55
CA ILE A 89 -9.95 13.67 -11.84
C ILE A 89 -8.63 14.44 -11.82
N TYR A 90 -8.65 15.66 -12.33
CA TYR A 90 -7.56 16.62 -12.27
C TYR A 90 -7.98 17.84 -11.46
N ALA A 91 -7.26 18.11 -10.37
CA ALA A 91 -7.45 19.28 -9.52
C ALA A 91 -6.15 20.06 -9.40
N ASP A 92 -6.15 21.30 -9.86
CA ASP A 92 -5.02 22.23 -9.74
C ASP A 92 -5.42 23.38 -8.82
N GLY A 93 -4.97 23.35 -7.57
CA GLY A 93 -5.35 24.26 -6.50
C GLY A 93 -6.76 24.00 -5.95
N GLY A 94 -7.19 24.86 -5.02
CA GLY A 94 -8.53 24.75 -4.42
C GLY A 94 -8.66 23.57 -3.45
N THR A 95 -9.78 22.85 -3.50
CA THR A 95 -10.04 21.67 -2.65
C THR A 95 -10.73 20.54 -3.41
N LEU A 96 -10.31 19.30 -3.15
CA LEU A 96 -10.92 18.08 -3.66
C LEU A 96 -11.34 17.20 -2.46
N ASP A 97 -12.65 16.98 -2.31
CA ASP A 97 -13.22 16.11 -1.28
C ASP A 97 -13.98 14.96 -1.98
N ILE A 98 -13.55 13.72 -1.78
CA ILE A 98 -14.17 12.54 -2.37
C ILE A 98 -14.54 11.56 -1.27
N ARG A 99 -15.80 11.13 -1.24
CA ARG A 99 -16.33 10.25 -0.20
C ARG A 99 -17.20 9.16 -0.78
N ASN A 100 -17.02 7.94 -0.30
CA ASN A 100 -17.92 6.82 -0.61
C ASN A 100 -18.03 6.53 -2.12
N SER A 101 -16.96 6.73 -2.87
CA SER A 101 -16.97 6.72 -4.34
C SER A 101 -16.16 5.56 -4.94
N VAL A 102 -16.41 5.27 -6.21
CA VAL A 102 -15.62 4.33 -7.02
C VAL A 102 -15.04 5.06 -8.23
N ILE A 103 -13.75 4.85 -8.47
CA ILE A 103 -13.03 5.35 -9.63
C ILE A 103 -12.43 4.16 -10.36
N GLU A 104 -13.00 3.86 -11.53
CA GLU A 104 -12.47 2.90 -12.48
C GLU A 104 -11.82 3.69 -13.62
N ALA A 105 -10.49 3.74 -13.63
CA ALA A 105 -9.74 4.57 -14.53
C ALA A 105 -8.79 3.71 -15.37
N HIS A 106 -9.17 3.42 -16.61
CA HIS A 106 -8.35 2.75 -17.60
C HIS A 106 -7.45 3.77 -18.29
N THR A 107 -6.42 4.21 -17.57
CA THR A 107 -5.49 5.26 -18.00
C THR A 107 -4.04 4.91 -17.68
N ILE A 108 -3.14 5.44 -18.49
CA ILE A 108 -1.69 5.39 -18.27
C ILE A 108 -1.20 6.46 -17.29
N ALA A 109 -2.04 7.47 -17.00
CA ALA A 109 -1.80 8.48 -15.98
C ALA A 109 -2.25 8.00 -14.58
N PRO A 110 -2.01 8.80 -13.52
CA PRO A 110 -2.67 8.59 -12.24
C PRO A 110 -4.19 8.72 -12.36
N ALA A 111 -4.97 7.92 -11.63
CA ALA A 111 -6.44 8.06 -11.64
C ALA A 111 -6.90 9.44 -11.14
N ILE A 112 -6.19 9.97 -10.15
CA ILE A 112 -6.39 11.30 -9.59
C ILE A 112 -5.05 12.03 -9.58
N VAL A 113 -5.04 13.26 -10.10
CA VAL A 113 -3.94 14.20 -9.93
C VAL A 113 -4.47 15.40 -9.14
N ALA A 114 -3.79 15.72 -8.05
CA ALA A 114 -4.07 16.90 -7.24
C ALA A 114 -2.79 17.71 -7.06
N ASP A 115 -2.66 18.79 -7.83
CA ASP A 115 -1.54 19.73 -7.78
C ASP A 115 -1.93 20.95 -6.94
N GLY A 116 -1.28 21.20 -5.81
CA GLY A 116 -1.55 22.36 -4.94
C GLY A 116 -2.94 22.41 -4.29
N ALA A 117 -3.76 21.36 -4.46
CA ALA A 117 -5.12 21.29 -3.94
C ALA A 117 -5.19 20.67 -2.54
N GLY A 118 -6.17 21.11 -1.74
CA GLY A 118 -6.45 20.54 -0.43
C GLY A 118 -7.26 19.27 -0.61
N VAL A 119 -6.71 18.11 -0.24
CA VAL A 119 -7.29 16.81 -0.58
C VAL A 119 -7.85 16.12 0.66
N THR A 120 -9.10 15.66 0.58
CA THR A 120 -9.71 14.73 1.53
C THR A 120 -10.35 13.58 0.75
N VAL A 121 -9.89 12.36 0.99
CA VAL A 121 -10.42 11.16 0.33
C VAL A 121 -10.79 10.15 1.40
N TYR A 122 -12.06 9.75 1.43
CA TYR A 122 -12.61 8.88 2.45
C TYR A 122 -13.44 7.75 1.84
N GLU A 123 -13.08 6.50 2.15
CA GLU A 123 -13.83 5.32 1.67
C GLU A 123 -14.01 5.34 0.15
N VAL A 124 -12.90 5.41 -0.59
CA VAL A 124 -12.88 5.42 -2.06
C VAL A 124 -12.14 4.21 -2.60
N ASP A 125 -12.71 3.56 -3.62
CA ASP A 125 -12.02 2.53 -4.40
C ASP A 125 -11.48 3.13 -5.70
N ILE A 126 -10.20 2.91 -5.98
CA ILE A 126 -9.54 3.27 -7.23
C ILE A 126 -9.03 1.99 -7.88
N THR A 127 -9.34 1.77 -9.16
CA THR A 127 -8.97 0.55 -9.87
C THR A 127 -8.49 0.84 -11.30
N HIS A 128 -7.73 -0.11 -11.85
CA HIS A 128 -7.27 -0.17 -13.24
C HIS A 128 -6.25 0.88 -13.69
N ALA A 129 -6.06 1.96 -12.92
CA ALA A 129 -5.09 2.97 -13.29
C ALA A 129 -3.65 2.47 -13.12
N GLN A 130 -2.80 2.89 -14.06
CA GLN A 130 -1.36 2.66 -14.02
C GLN A 130 -0.73 3.18 -12.71
N ALA A 131 -1.20 4.35 -12.27
CA ALA A 131 -0.93 4.90 -10.95
C ALA A 131 -2.23 5.25 -10.22
N GLY A 132 -2.28 5.05 -8.90
CA GLY A 132 -3.51 5.30 -8.13
C GLY A 132 -3.78 6.79 -7.98
N MET A 133 -2.87 7.51 -7.33
CA MET A 133 -2.96 8.95 -7.11
C MET A 133 -1.60 9.64 -7.21
N GLU A 134 -1.58 10.85 -7.75
CA GLU A 134 -0.45 11.78 -7.65
C GLU A 134 -0.88 13.03 -6.87
N LEU A 135 -0.11 13.36 -5.83
CA LEU A 135 -0.35 14.48 -4.95
C LEU A 135 0.87 15.40 -4.96
N ILE A 136 0.65 16.69 -5.20
CA ILE A 136 1.63 17.74 -4.96
C ILE A 136 1.02 18.67 -3.89
N PRO A 137 1.26 18.42 -2.60
CA PRO A 137 0.61 19.18 -1.54
C PRO A 137 0.90 20.69 -1.62
N GLY A 138 -0.13 21.51 -1.47
CA GLY A 138 -0.01 22.97 -1.41
C GLY A 138 0.46 23.51 -0.05
N PRO A 139 0.92 24.77 0.01
CA PRO A 139 1.36 25.42 1.24
C PRO A 139 0.32 25.38 2.36
N GLY A 140 0.72 24.88 3.54
CA GLY A 140 -0.14 24.85 4.72
C GLY A 140 -1.35 23.92 4.63
N GLN A 141 -1.44 23.13 3.56
CA GLN A 141 -2.52 22.16 3.36
C GLN A 141 -2.06 20.76 3.77
N THR A 142 -3.02 19.98 4.25
CA THR A 142 -2.84 18.54 4.53
C THR A 142 -3.71 17.76 3.56
N ALA A 143 -3.09 16.83 2.82
CA ALA A 143 -3.83 15.82 2.09
C ALA A 143 -4.13 14.64 3.02
N GLN A 144 -5.39 14.26 3.16
CA GLN A 144 -5.81 13.16 4.03
C GLN A 144 -6.52 12.07 3.23
N LEU A 145 -6.01 10.84 3.35
CA LEU A 145 -6.51 9.65 2.69
C LEU A 145 -6.86 8.63 3.77
N THR A 146 -8.15 8.36 3.93
CA THR A 146 -8.65 7.45 4.97
C THR A 146 -9.50 6.35 4.34
N ARG A 147 -9.17 5.08 4.62
CA ARG A 147 -9.87 3.92 4.04
C ARG A 147 -9.97 3.96 2.52
N VAL A 148 -8.89 4.40 1.86
CA VAL A 148 -8.79 4.39 0.40
C VAL A 148 -8.23 3.04 -0.05
N SER A 149 -8.84 2.41 -1.06
CA SER A 149 -8.37 1.16 -1.65
C SER A 149 -7.92 1.42 -3.08
N MET A 150 -6.64 1.22 -3.38
CA MET A 150 -6.07 1.34 -4.73
C MET A 150 -5.68 -0.05 -5.24
N LYS A 151 -6.24 -0.43 -6.39
CA LYS A 151 -5.99 -1.72 -7.07
C LYS A 151 -5.28 -1.46 -8.40
N GLY A 152 -3.97 -1.64 -8.40
CA GLY A 152 -3.15 -1.64 -9.60
C GLY A 152 -3.35 -2.92 -10.43
N THR A 153 -2.91 -2.86 -11.69
CA THR A 153 -3.01 -3.95 -12.68
C THR A 153 -1.83 -4.91 -12.68
N GLU A 154 -0.80 -4.62 -11.88
CA GLU A 154 0.45 -5.40 -11.75
C GLU A 154 1.25 -5.59 -13.04
N ALA A 155 0.86 -4.96 -14.15
CA ALA A 155 1.60 -5.05 -15.38
C ALA A 155 3.00 -4.44 -15.14
N PRO A 156 4.08 -5.24 -15.15
CA PRO A 156 5.41 -4.69 -15.06
C PRO A 156 5.66 -3.95 -16.38
N ASN A 157 5.56 -2.63 -16.33
CA ASN A 157 5.86 -1.82 -17.50
C ASN A 157 7.37 -1.76 -17.69
N ASN A 158 7.86 -2.63 -18.58
CA ASN A 158 9.24 -2.55 -19.09
C ASN A 158 9.48 -1.25 -19.88
N PHE A 159 8.41 -0.65 -20.41
CA PHE A 159 8.38 0.63 -21.12
C PHE A 159 7.10 1.39 -20.73
N GLY A 160 7.19 2.68 -20.43
CA GLY A 160 6.07 3.52 -20.01
C GLY A 160 6.21 4.08 -18.59
N PRO A 161 5.23 4.86 -18.10
CA PRO A 161 5.26 5.45 -16.76
C PRO A 161 5.30 4.38 -15.68
N ARG A 162 5.97 4.70 -14.56
CA ARG A 162 6.13 3.79 -13.43
C ARG A 162 4.78 3.44 -12.83
N SER A 163 4.56 2.17 -12.52
CA SER A 163 3.37 1.73 -11.79
C SER A 163 3.55 2.04 -10.31
N ILE A 164 2.91 3.12 -9.85
CA ILE A 164 3.02 3.65 -8.49
C ILE A 164 1.62 3.78 -7.88
N GLY A 165 1.41 3.21 -6.71
CA GLY A 165 0.11 3.31 -6.05
C GLY A 165 -0.21 4.75 -5.63
N LEU A 166 0.63 5.30 -4.77
CA LEU A 166 0.54 6.69 -4.32
C LEU A 166 1.86 7.41 -4.56
N MET A 167 1.84 8.45 -5.39
CA MET A 167 2.98 9.33 -5.63
C MET A 167 2.77 10.66 -4.92
N ILE A 168 3.75 11.07 -4.11
CA ILE A 168 3.74 12.34 -3.38
C ILE A 168 4.96 13.13 -3.84
N ARG A 169 4.72 14.15 -4.64
CA ARG A 169 5.78 14.99 -5.19
C ARG A 169 6.07 16.20 -4.31
N SER A 170 7.30 16.69 -4.43
CA SER A 170 7.69 17.94 -3.81
C SER A 170 6.92 19.11 -4.41
N GLY A 171 6.10 19.76 -3.59
CA GLY A 171 5.62 21.12 -3.85
C GLY A 171 6.72 22.16 -3.61
N ARG A 172 6.43 23.41 -3.97
CA ARG A 172 7.27 24.57 -3.57
C ARG A 172 7.30 24.74 -2.06
N ASP A 173 6.18 24.40 -1.42
CA ASP A 173 5.98 24.49 0.00
C ASP A 173 5.92 23.07 0.56
N TYR A 174 6.65 22.83 1.64
CA TYR A 174 6.76 21.51 2.26
C TYR A 174 5.41 21.12 2.90
N GLY A 175 4.58 20.37 2.17
CA GLY A 175 3.24 19.99 2.62
C GLY A 175 3.19 18.68 3.40
N ARG A 176 1.99 18.34 3.90
CA ARG A 176 1.75 17.14 4.72
C ARG A 176 0.77 16.20 4.03
N VAL A 177 1.07 14.90 4.07
CA VAL A 177 0.16 13.84 3.59
C VAL A 177 -0.04 12.82 4.71
N ILE A 178 -1.29 12.49 5.01
CA ILE A 178 -1.66 11.48 6.00
C ILE A 178 -2.46 10.39 5.29
N VAL A 179 -2.01 9.15 5.42
CA VAL A 179 -2.64 7.95 4.87
C VAL A 179 -2.95 7.01 6.02
N GLU A 180 -4.24 6.72 6.22
CA GLU A 180 -4.72 5.94 7.36
C GLU A 180 -5.70 4.85 6.92
N GLY A 181 -5.56 3.64 7.47
CA GLY A 181 -6.52 2.56 7.24
C GLY A 181 -6.68 2.18 5.77
N SER A 182 -5.70 2.52 4.91
CA SER A 182 -5.80 2.45 3.46
C SER A 182 -5.09 1.22 2.92
N ARG A 183 -5.48 0.77 1.72
CA ARG A 183 -4.88 -0.37 1.04
C ARG A 183 -4.40 0.04 -0.34
N ILE A 184 -3.11 -0.15 -0.61
CA ILE A 184 -2.46 0.22 -1.87
C ILE A 184 -1.76 -1.03 -2.39
N CYS A 185 -2.33 -1.66 -3.42
CA CYS A 185 -1.83 -2.93 -3.89
C CYS A 185 -1.73 -3.06 -5.40
N GLY A 186 -0.84 -3.94 -5.86
CA GLY A 186 -0.68 -4.28 -7.28
C GLY A 186 0.09 -3.24 -8.09
N TYR A 187 0.99 -2.51 -7.44
CA TYR A 187 1.87 -1.50 -8.05
C TYR A 187 3.31 -1.89 -7.83
N VAL A 188 4.20 -1.61 -8.79
CA VAL A 188 5.65 -1.91 -8.66
C VAL A 188 6.24 -1.19 -7.45
N GLU A 189 5.90 0.10 -7.28
CA GLU A 189 6.16 0.86 -6.06
C GLU A 189 4.82 1.15 -5.36
N GLY A 190 4.68 0.76 -4.10
CA GLY A 190 3.45 1.00 -3.36
C GLY A 190 3.22 2.49 -3.11
N VAL A 191 4.15 3.11 -2.38
CA VAL A 191 4.15 4.54 -2.08
C VAL A 191 5.50 5.15 -2.44
N ALA A 192 5.51 6.20 -3.26
CA ALA A 192 6.70 6.95 -3.64
C ALA A 192 6.62 8.39 -3.12
N ILE A 193 7.67 8.84 -2.44
CA ILE A 193 7.74 10.15 -1.79
C ILE A 193 8.95 10.89 -2.34
N GLU A 194 8.70 11.94 -3.12
CA GLU A 194 9.75 12.81 -3.69
C GLU A 194 9.94 14.11 -2.90
N GLY A 195 9.00 14.45 -2.02
CA GLY A 195 9.17 15.55 -1.06
C GLY A 195 7.86 15.95 -0.38
N ALA A 196 7.77 15.72 0.92
CA ALA A 196 6.70 16.17 1.83
C ALA A 196 6.99 15.59 3.23
N SER A 197 6.18 15.97 4.22
CA SER A 197 6.02 15.17 5.44
C SER A 197 4.89 14.17 5.24
N VAL A 198 5.22 12.88 5.24
CA VAL A 198 4.27 11.80 4.92
C VAL A 198 4.12 10.86 6.10
N GLU A 199 2.88 10.57 6.44
CA GLU A 199 2.52 9.67 7.52
C GLU A 199 1.62 8.57 6.97
N VAL A 200 2.05 7.32 7.09
CA VAL A 200 1.31 6.12 6.67
C VAL A 200 1.09 5.25 7.89
N ARG A 201 -0.17 5.09 8.30
CA ARG A 201 -0.57 4.35 9.50
C ARG A 201 -1.69 3.37 9.24
N ASP A 202 -1.69 2.27 9.99
CA ASP A 202 -2.75 1.26 9.96
C ASP A 202 -3.11 0.80 8.53
N SER A 203 -2.12 0.86 7.63
CA SER A 203 -2.32 0.74 6.19
C SER A 203 -1.68 -0.52 5.65
N ARG A 204 -2.06 -0.88 4.42
CA ARG A 204 -1.63 -2.10 3.75
C ARG A 204 -1.04 -1.72 2.41
N ILE A 205 0.22 -2.08 2.23
CA ILE A 205 0.91 -1.99 0.95
C ILE A 205 1.20 -3.42 0.53
N CYS A 206 0.67 -3.86 -0.60
CA CYS A 206 0.82 -5.26 -1.00
C CYS A 206 1.06 -5.45 -2.49
N ARG A 207 1.67 -6.57 -2.86
CA ARG A 207 1.96 -6.87 -4.26
C ARG A 207 2.77 -5.80 -4.96
N ALA A 208 3.82 -5.37 -4.26
CA ALA A 208 4.83 -4.45 -4.76
C ALA A 208 6.19 -5.13 -4.89
N ASP A 209 7.05 -4.58 -5.75
CA ASP A 209 8.49 -4.90 -5.70
C ASP A 209 9.16 -4.13 -4.56
N LYS A 210 8.77 -2.86 -4.40
CA LYS A 210 9.19 -1.98 -3.31
C LYS A 210 7.96 -1.43 -2.59
N GLY A 211 7.91 -1.62 -1.27
CA GLY A 211 6.77 -1.16 -0.46
C GLY A 211 6.66 0.37 -0.44
N VAL A 212 7.63 1.03 0.21
CA VAL A 212 7.72 2.49 0.28
C VAL A 212 9.08 2.96 -0.22
N VAL A 213 9.09 3.99 -1.07
CA VAL A 213 10.31 4.60 -1.60
C VAL A 213 10.34 6.07 -1.20
N LEU A 214 11.33 6.45 -0.41
CA LEU A 214 11.61 7.83 0.01
C LEU A 214 12.78 8.37 -0.81
N TYR A 215 12.48 9.14 -1.86
CA TYR A 215 13.51 9.85 -2.61
C TYR A 215 14.03 11.07 -1.84
N ASN A 216 13.13 11.80 -1.18
CA ASN A 216 13.44 12.92 -0.29
C ASN A 216 12.23 13.26 0.60
N GLY A 217 12.43 14.01 1.69
CA GLY A 217 11.38 14.42 2.62
C GLY A 217 11.40 13.67 3.94
N GLU A 218 10.22 13.51 4.55
CA GLU A 218 10.02 12.83 5.82
C GLU A 218 8.96 11.75 5.69
N LEU A 219 9.23 10.58 6.26
CA LEU A 219 8.32 9.44 6.34
C LEU A 219 8.14 9.01 7.78
N VAL A 220 6.89 8.87 8.21
CA VAL A 220 6.49 8.05 9.36
C VAL A 220 5.67 6.89 8.82
N LEU A 221 6.20 5.67 8.93
CA LEU A 221 5.51 4.43 8.59
C LEU A 221 5.28 3.65 9.88
N ALA A 222 4.02 3.56 10.33
CA ALA A 222 3.69 2.91 11.59
C ALA A 222 2.51 1.94 11.47
N ASP A 223 2.52 0.88 12.28
CA ASP A 223 1.41 -0.05 12.47
C ASP A 223 0.83 -0.62 11.15
N SER A 224 1.67 -0.66 10.10
CA SER A 224 1.26 -0.98 8.74
C SER A 224 1.79 -2.33 8.30
N ARG A 225 1.15 -2.92 7.28
CA ARG A 225 1.59 -4.17 6.67
C ARG A 225 2.13 -3.88 5.27
N VAL A 226 3.37 -4.28 5.04
CA VAL A 226 4.08 -4.06 3.78
C VAL A 226 4.51 -5.40 3.21
N ARG A 227 3.78 -5.89 2.21
CA ARG A 227 4.19 -7.04 1.40
C ARG A 227 4.87 -6.57 0.13
N ALA A 228 6.16 -6.82 0.03
CA ALA A 228 6.96 -6.48 -1.12
C ALA A 228 8.01 -7.57 -1.43
N ASP A 229 8.38 -7.72 -2.69
CA ASP A 229 9.26 -8.81 -3.13
C ASP A 229 10.75 -8.50 -2.93
N THR A 230 11.17 -7.25 -3.07
CA THR A 230 12.59 -6.87 -2.96
C THR A 230 12.85 -6.05 -1.71
N LEU A 231 12.23 -4.87 -1.60
CA LEU A 231 12.48 -3.93 -0.50
C LEU A 231 11.20 -3.56 0.25
N GLY A 232 11.25 -3.60 1.58
CA GLY A 232 10.19 -3.03 2.42
C GLY A 232 10.16 -1.50 2.28
N VAL A 233 11.28 -0.86 2.63
CA VAL A 233 11.50 0.58 2.48
C VAL A 233 12.83 0.85 1.78
N ALA A 234 12.83 1.75 0.80
CA ALA A 234 14.04 2.27 0.15
C ALA A 234 14.14 3.78 0.40
N ALA A 235 15.20 4.24 1.07
CA ALA A 235 15.41 5.64 1.39
C ALA A 235 16.67 6.17 0.70
N ALA A 236 16.50 6.99 -0.35
CA ALA A 236 17.60 7.62 -1.06
C ALA A 236 18.09 8.91 -0.35
N SER A 237 17.17 9.67 0.25
CA SER A 237 17.51 10.79 1.13
C SER A 237 16.36 11.17 2.05
N GLY A 238 16.60 12.04 3.03
CA GLY A 238 15.58 12.50 3.97
C GLY A 238 15.55 11.70 5.27
N ARG A 239 14.43 11.74 5.99
CA ARG A 239 14.27 11.03 7.28
C ARG A 239 13.10 10.04 7.22
N ALA A 240 13.33 8.82 7.67
CA ALA A 240 12.28 7.80 7.82
C ALA A 240 12.24 7.27 9.25
N VAL A 241 11.05 7.22 9.83
CA VAL A 241 10.75 6.56 11.09
C VAL A 241 9.81 5.38 10.80
N ILE A 242 10.27 4.16 11.09
CA ILE A 242 9.61 2.92 10.68
C ILE A 242 9.36 2.07 11.93
N THR A 243 8.13 2.10 12.45
CA THR A 243 7.80 1.54 13.77
C THR A 243 6.65 0.55 13.75
N ASP A 244 6.83 -0.60 14.41
CA ASP A 244 5.76 -1.56 14.68
C ASP A 244 5.03 -2.10 13.43
N ASN A 245 5.72 -2.11 12.28
CA ASN A 245 5.17 -2.61 11.03
C ASN A 245 5.38 -4.12 10.88
N VAL A 246 4.60 -4.72 9.98
CA VAL A 246 4.78 -6.09 9.51
C VAL A 246 5.27 -6.06 8.06
N PHE A 247 6.47 -6.59 7.82
CA PHE A 247 7.03 -6.77 6.49
C PHE A 247 6.90 -8.22 6.05
N VAL A 248 6.51 -8.45 4.80
CA VAL A 248 6.22 -9.79 4.27
C VAL A 248 6.86 -9.96 2.90
N GLY A 249 7.57 -11.07 2.69
CA GLY A 249 8.19 -11.42 1.41
C GLY A 249 9.46 -10.65 1.05
N VAL A 250 9.85 -9.65 1.84
CA VAL A 250 10.98 -8.79 1.54
C VAL A 250 12.30 -9.55 1.54
N ARG A 251 13.21 -9.22 0.61
CA ARG A 251 14.60 -9.66 0.66
C ARG A 251 15.44 -8.79 1.59
N GLN A 252 15.07 -7.53 1.70
CA GLN A 252 15.68 -6.57 2.62
C GLN A 252 14.60 -5.64 3.18
N LEU A 253 14.63 -5.42 4.50
CA LEU A 253 13.63 -4.60 5.19
C LEU A 253 13.80 -3.12 4.84
N VAL A 254 15.00 -2.59 5.04
CA VAL A 254 15.36 -1.20 4.72
C VAL A 254 16.64 -1.17 3.90
N PHE A 255 16.62 -0.42 2.80
CA PHE A 255 17.81 0.03 2.09
C PHE A 255 17.91 1.55 2.24
N ALA A 256 19.04 2.07 2.70
CA ALA A 256 19.28 3.49 2.90
C ALA A 256 20.59 3.92 2.24
N GLU A 257 20.56 5.01 1.47
CA GLU A 257 21.77 5.68 0.98
C GLU A 257 22.36 6.62 2.04
N ASP A 258 23.61 7.07 1.85
CA ASP A 258 24.35 7.92 2.80
C ASP A 258 23.63 9.22 3.20
N ARG A 259 22.72 9.71 2.35
CA ARG A 259 21.95 10.95 2.57
C ARG A 259 20.62 10.73 3.30
N ALA A 260 20.29 9.48 3.64
CA ALA A 260 19.09 9.13 4.38
C ALA A 260 19.39 8.87 5.85
N SER A 261 18.48 9.31 6.72
CA SER A 261 18.46 8.96 8.14
C SER A 261 17.26 8.05 8.40
N VAL A 262 17.50 6.84 8.87
CA VAL A 262 16.45 5.86 9.15
C VAL A 262 16.48 5.44 10.61
N GLU A 263 15.33 5.56 11.26
CA GLU A 263 15.06 5.05 12.60
C GLU A 263 14.04 3.91 12.47
N GLU A 264 14.41 2.73 12.95
CA GLU A 264 13.56 1.54 12.89
C GLU A 264 13.39 0.93 14.28
N ASN A 265 12.17 0.50 14.63
CA ASN A 265 11.88 -0.16 15.89
C ASN A 265 10.64 -1.06 15.80
N GLY A 266 10.61 -2.16 16.55
CA GLY A 266 9.41 -2.99 16.74
C GLY A 266 8.90 -3.76 15.51
N ASN A 267 9.61 -3.69 14.38
CA ASN A 267 9.12 -4.29 13.13
C ASN A 267 9.23 -5.82 13.14
N ARG A 268 8.23 -6.50 12.56
CA ARG A 268 8.19 -7.97 12.40
C ARG A 268 8.34 -8.33 10.93
N VAL A 269 9.06 -9.42 10.64
CA VAL A 269 9.35 -9.83 9.26
C VAL A 269 8.97 -11.29 9.04
N TRP A 270 8.12 -11.54 8.05
CA TRP A 270 7.90 -12.87 7.47
C TRP A 270 8.62 -12.91 6.12
N SER A 271 9.72 -13.66 6.02
CA SER A 271 10.41 -13.83 4.74
C SER A 271 11.00 -15.23 4.62
N ARG A 272 10.93 -15.79 3.41
CA ARG A 272 11.63 -17.02 3.01
C ARG A 272 13.07 -16.75 2.59
N HIS A 273 13.47 -15.48 2.50
CA HIS A 273 14.79 -15.08 2.02
C HIS A 273 15.83 -15.04 3.14
N ASP A 274 17.09 -14.83 2.77
CA ASP A 274 18.23 -14.86 3.69
C ASP A 274 18.13 -13.86 4.85
N ILE A 275 17.36 -12.77 4.71
CA ILE A 275 17.07 -11.85 5.83
C ILE A 275 16.48 -12.56 7.05
N CYS A 276 15.71 -13.63 6.84
CA CYS A 276 15.14 -14.45 7.90
C CYS A 276 15.81 -15.82 8.05
N ARG A 277 16.96 -16.04 7.42
CA ARG A 277 17.72 -17.26 7.65
C ARG A 277 18.23 -17.30 9.10
N PRO A 278 17.78 -18.27 9.90
CA PRO A 278 18.13 -18.33 11.32
C PRO A 278 19.58 -18.73 11.53
N GLN A 279 20.06 -18.49 12.74
CA GLN A 279 21.36 -18.95 13.20
C GLN A 279 21.19 -20.14 14.13
N PHE A 280 22.25 -20.95 14.25
CA PHE A 280 22.26 -22.12 15.12
C PHE A 280 23.40 -21.96 16.12
N GLN A 281 23.04 -21.87 17.40
CA GLN A 281 23.99 -21.59 18.48
C GLN A 281 24.36 -22.88 19.22
N PRO A 282 25.66 -23.16 19.44
CA PRO A 282 26.07 -24.35 20.15
C PRO A 282 25.54 -24.31 21.58
N ARG A 283 24.86 -25.38 22.01
CA ARG A 283 24.34 -25.52 23.38
C ARG A 283 25.04 -26.65 24.12
N TYR A 284 25.20 -27.80 23.48
CA TYR A 284 25.83 -28.96 24.09
C TYR A 284 26.47 -29.86 23.04
N ARG A 285 27.80 -29.97 23.05
CA ARG A 285 28.55 -30.77 22.06
C ARG A 285 28.14 -30.40 20.62
N ASP A 286 27.54 -31.34 19.90
CA ASP A 286 27.04 -31.26 18.53
C ASP A 286 25.57 -30.80 18.44
N ARG A 287 24.98 -30.35 19.55
CA ARG A 287 23.59 -29.90 19.64
C ARG A 287 23.49 -28.39 19.63
N TYR A 288 22.80 -27.87 18.64
CA TYR A 288 22.61 -26.45 18.43
C TYR A 288 21.14 -26.08 18.64
N ALA A 289 20.92 -24.97 19.34
CA ALA A 289 19.61 -24.35 19.44
C ALA A 289 19.39 -23.38 18.28
N PHE A 290 18.15 -23.33 17.83
CA PHE A 290 17.66 -22.27 16.96
C PHE A 290 17.83 -20.91 17.64
N ALA A 291 18.36 -19.95 16.90
CA ALA A 291 18.36 -18.55 17.23
C ALA A 291 17.73 -17.78 16.05
N PRO A 292 16.64 -17.02 16.27
CA PRO A 292 15.97 -16.32 15.20
C PRO A 292 16.90 -15.27 14.59
N ALA A 293 16.79 -15.09 13.27
CA ALA A 293 17.35 -13.93 12.61
C ALA A 293 16.68 -12.66 13.15
N ARG A 294 17.50 -11.68 13.49
CA ARG A 294 17.03 -10.37 13.95
C ARG A 294 18.00 -9.29 13.50
N GLY A 295 17.44 -8.15 13.13
CA GLY A 295 18.17 -6.89 13.10
C GLY A 295 18.35 -6.34 14.50
N GLN A 296 18.91 -5.14 14.60
CA GLN A 296 19.00 -4.43 15.88
C GLN A 296 17.61 -3.95 16.38
N SER A 297 16.63 -3.93 15.49
CA SER A 297 15.39 -3.13 15.54
C SER A 297 14.16 -3.88 15.02
N TRP A 298 14.35 -5.08 14.47
CA TRP A 298 13.31 -5.92 13.87
C TRP A 298 13.58 -7.40 14.11
N GLN A 299 12.51 -8.21 14.06
CA GLN A 299 12.58 -9.65 14.34
C GLN A 299 11.88 -10.49 13.28
N CYS A 300 12.55 -11.55 12.82
CA CYS A 300 11.91 -12.53 11.95
C CYS A 300 10.89 -13.40 12.70
N GLN A 301 9.86 -13.77 11.98
CA GLN A 301 8.78 -14.63 12.41
C GLN A 301 8.85 -15.94 11.62
N TYR A 302 8.72 -17.04 12.35
CA TYR A 302 8.92 -18.39 11.81
C TYR A 302 7.64 -19.23 11.85
N ASP A 303 6.59 -18.71 12.47
CA ASP A 303 5.25 -19.29 12.38
C ASP A 303 4.60 -18.89 11.05
N PRO A 304 3.69 -19.71 10.51
CA PRO A 304 3.04 -19.44 9.24
C PRO A 304 2.43 -18.04 9.16
N TYR A 305 2.57 -17.37 8.02
CA TYR A 305 1.95 -16.06 7.82
C TYR A 305 0.42 -16.15 7.99
N PRO A 306 -0.24 -15.28 8.79
CA PRO A 306 -1.66 -15.44 9.06
C PRO A 306 -2.54 -15.44 7.79
N ARG A 307 -3.47 -16.39 7.71
CA ARG A 307 -4.31 -16.62 6.50
C ARG A 307 -5.34 -15.52 6.28
N ASP A 308 -5.88 -14.98 7.36
CA ASP A 308 -6.80 -13.84 7.36
C ASP A 308 -6.09 -12.56 6.88
N TRP A 309 -4.83 -12.41 7.26
CA TRP A 309 -3.97 -11.33 6.78
C TRP A 309 -3.72 -11.44 5.28
N TRP A 310 -3.36 -12.64 4.80
CA TRP A 310 -3.24 -12.93 3.37
C TRP A 310 -4.52 -12.62 2.59
N ALA A 311 -5.68 -13.07 3.09
CA ALA A 311 -6.97 -12.86 2.42
C ALA A 311 -7.30 -11.38 2.19
N GLN A 312 -6.83 -10.50 3.09
CA GLN A 312 -7.06 -9.06 3.03
C GLN A 312 -6.09 -8.34 2.08
N ASP A 313 -4.92 -8.93 1.83
CA ASP A 313 -3.85 -8.39 1.01
C ASP A 313 -3.95 -9.01 -0.40
N ASP A 314 -3.24 -10.11 -0.67
CA ASP A 314 -3.19 -10.78 -1.98
C ASP A 314 -4.42 -11.63 -2.30
N GLY A 315 -5.08 -12.20 -1.29
CA GLY A 315 -6.34 -12.91 -1.50
C GLY A 315 -7.43 -12.01 -2.10
N TRP A 316 -7.31 -10.69 -1.96
CA TRP A 316 -8.17 -9.72 -2.64
C TRP A 316 -8.01 -9.71 -4.16
N TYR A 317 -6.88 -10.19 -4.67
CA TYR A 317 -6.67 -10.45 -6.09
C TYR A 317 -7.07 -11.87 -6.51
N GLY A 318 -7.52 -12.71 -5.58
CA GLY A 318 -7.87 -14.10 -5.83
C GLY A 318 -6.68 -15.06 -5.76
N ASP A 319 -5.52 -14.60 -5.27
CA ASP A 319 -4.33 -15.44 -5.20
C ASP A 319 -4.45 -16.53 -4.12
N PRO A 320 -3.98 -17.76 -4.41
CA PRO A 320 -3.95 -18.82 -3.42
C PRO A 320 -3.00 -18.46 -2.28
N TYR A 321 -3.32 -18.90 -1.05
CA TYR A 321 -2.49 -18.66 0.12
C TYR A 321 -1.04 -19.09 -0.07
N GLN A 322 -0.11 -18.18 0.21
CA GLN A 322 1.30 -18.45 0.32
C GLN A 322 1.80 -18.13 1.72
N ASP A 323 2.48 -19.08 2.33
CA ASP A 323 3.16 -18.86 3.60
C ASP A 323 4.49 -18.14 3.37
N TYR A 324 4.82 -17.08 4.09
CA TYR A 324 6.10 -16.38 3.95
C TYR A 324 7.09 -16.67 5.08
N ALA A 325 6.75 -17.58 6.00
CA ALA A 325 7.69 -18.02 7.02
C ALA A 325 8.90 -18.73 6.41
N TYR A 326 10.07 -18.55 7.03
CA TYR A 326 11.26 -19.30 6.67
C TYR A 326 11.09 -20.76 7.10
N GLY A 327 11.03 -21.67 6.13
CA GLY A 327 10.83 -23.11 6.39
C GLY A 327 12.05 -23.74 7.09
N LEU A 328 11.81 -24.41 8.21
CA LEU A 328 12.80 -25.22 8.90
C LEU A 328 12.33 -26.67 9.00
N ASP A 329 13.20 -27.59 8.59
CA ASP A 329 12.94 -29.01 8.77
C ASP A 329 12.72 -29.33 10.25
N GLY A 330 11.70 -30.13 10.54
CA GLY A 330 11.39 -30.57 11.90
C GLY A 330 10.98 -29.46 12.88
N TRP A 331 10.66 -28.25 12.41
CA TRP A 331 10.33 -27.09 13.26
C TRP A 331 9.26 -27.40 14.31
N ASP A 332 8.15 -28.02 13.90
CA ASP A 332 7.05 -28.39 14.80
C ASP A 332 7.54 -29.30 15.93
N ARG A 333 8.37 -30.28 15.61
CA ARG A 333 8.95 -31.20 16.58
C ARG A 333 9.96 -30.50 17.49
N TYR A 334 10.80 -29.64 16.93
CA TYR A 334 11.75 -28.82 17.68
C TYR A 334 11.04 -27.96 18.73
N ASN A 335 9.93 -27.31 18.36
CA ASN A 335 9.10 -26.47 19.24
C ASN A 335 8.36 -27.29 20.30
N GLN A 336 7.98 -28.52 19.98
CA GLN A 336 7.43 -29.46 20.96
C GLN A 336 8.50 -30.02 21.93
N GLY A 337 9.77 -29.64 21.77
CA GLY A 337 10.87 -30.03 22.65
C GLY A 337 11.61 -31.30 22.24
N TYR A 338 11.43 -31.78 21.01
CA TYR A 338 12.11 -32.96 20.46
C TYR A 338 13.30 -32.57 19.58
N GLY A 339 14.37 -33.36 19.63
CA GLY A 339 15.52 -33.18 18.74
C GLY A 339 16.23 -31.83 18.86
N TRP A 340 17.23 -31.60 18.01
CA TRP A 340 18.02 -30.37 17.94
C TRP A 340 18.50 -30.13 16.51
N TYR A 341 19.16 -29.00 16.27
CA TYR A 341 19.83 -28.74 14.99
C TYR A 341 21.33 -29.01 15.09
N ASP A 342 21.96 -29.36 13.97
CA ASP A 342 23.41 -29.28 13.85
C ASP A 342 23.87 -27.83 13.53
N GLN A 343 25.18 -27.63 13.40
CA GLN A 343 25.75 -26.31 13.08
C GLN A 343 25.30 -25.75 11.72
N ASN A 344 24.84 -26.61 10.81
CA ASN A 344 24.42 -26.25 9.46
C ASN A 344 22.90 -26.02 9.37
N GLY A 345 22.16 -26.23 10.46
CA GLY A 345 20.71 -26.10 10.49
C GLY A 345 19.94 -27.34 10.06
N ARG A 346 20.60 -28.51 10.00
CA ARG A 346 19.90 -29.78 9.75
C ARG A 346 19.23 -30.26 11.04
N TYR A 347 17.95 -30.58 10.96
CA TYR A 347 17.23 -31.16 12.09
C TYR A 347 17.66 -32.60 12.37
N ILE A 348 17.93 -32.89 13.64
CA ILE A 348 18.24 -34.22 14.16
C ILE A 348 17.08 -34.63 15.06
N ASP A 349 16.27 -35.57 14.56
CA ASP A 349 15.17 -36.12 15.35
C ASP A 349 15.70 -37.08 16.43
N ASP A 350 15.42 -36.75 17.69
CA ASP A 350 15.69 -37.62 18.82
C ASP A 350 14.61 -37.42 19.88
N SER A 351 13.82 -38.47 20.12
CA SER A 351 12.76 -38.49 21.12
C SER A 351 13.19 -38.96 22.49
N ARG A 352 14.46 -39.36 22.66
CA ARG A 352 14.98 -39.84 23.95
C ARG A 352 15.13 -38.72 24.98
N TYR A 353 15.25 -37.47 24.53
CA TYR A 353 15.46 -36.29 25.37
C TYR A 353 14.42 -35.23 25.05
N LEU A 354 13.53 -34.96 26.01
CA LEU A 354 12.41 -34.04 25.86
C LEU A 354 12.69 -32.69 26.53
N GLY A 355 12.14 -31.62 25.95
CA GLY A 355 12.25 -30.27 26.49
C GLY A 355 13.70 -29.88 26.69
N ASP A 356 14.06 -29.39 27.88
CA ASP A 356 15.44 -28.97 28.18
C ASP A 356 16.42 -30.13 28.41
N ALA A 357 15.93 -31.37 28.60
CA ALA A 357 16.80 -32.53 28.77
C ALA A 357 17.68 -32.78 27.53
N ARG A 358 17.24 -32.31 26.35
CA ARG A 358 18.02 -32.37 25.09
C ARG A 358 19.31 -31.54 25.13
N TRP A 359 19.48 -30.66 26.12
CA TRP A 359 20.69 -29.85 26.29
C TRP A 359 21.66 -30.39 27.34
N ASN A 360 21.33 -31.49 28.00
CA ASN A 360 22.12 -32.04 29.10
C ASN A 360 22.67 -33.43 28.77
N ARG A 361 23.61 -33.91 29.62
CA ARG A 361 23.96 -35.34 29.66
C ARG A 361 22.65 -36.10 29.84
N GLY A 362 22.32 -36.91 28.86
CA GLY A 362 21.05 -37.60 28.75
C GLY A 362 20.53 -38.07 30.10
N GLY A 363 19.28 -37.72 30.41
CA GLY A 363 18.65 -38.06 31.68
C GLY A 363 18.98 -39.51 32.03
N ARG A 364 19.61 -39.70 33.19
CA ARG A 364 19.54 -40.99 33.87
C ARG A 364 18.06 -41.35 33.90
N ARG A 365 17.69 -42.41 33.18
CA ARG A 365 16.46 -43.15 33.42
C ARG A 365 16.36 -43.31 34.94
N GLY A 366 15.33 -42.72 35.54
CA GLY A 366 14.83 -43.19 36.82
C GLY A 366 14.54 -44.68 36.64
N ILE A 367 15.36 -45.49 37.28
CA ILE A 367 15.05 -46.89 37.54
C ILE A 367 14.13 -46.83 38.76
N TRP A 368 12.87 -47.24 38.55
CA TRP A 368 11.84 -47.64 39.51
C TRP A 368 11.69 -46.88 40.83
#